data_AF-A0A8H6PX43-F1
#
_entry.id   AF-A0A8H6PX43-F1
#
_cell.length_a   1.000
_cell.length_b   1.000
_cell.length_c   1.000
_cell.angle_alpha   90.00
_cell.angle_beta   90.00
_cell.angle_gamma   90.00
#
_symmetry.space_group_name_H-M   'P 1'
#
loop_
_entity.id
_entity.type
_entity.pdbx_description
1 polymer ?
#
loop_
_entity_poly.entity_id
_entity_poly.type
_entity_poly.pdbx_seq_one_letter_code
_entity_poly.pdbx_strand_id
1 'polypeptide(L)'
;MSKLSSSLKALINAPGARPNTVPAPRNIRSVYQKIQQSALANNVSSSSWLALSTAATMTMNSPDSLAILFQLAASAQTEEESVATAELMREVGLKCISFNGIPRTINCLNAFKASLPEPVSKKLSRTPTRAPDPANINEIGRRGRALWDSIYRPFETKLINRLADSHPDLPVHILSSHYGALLSDPAGRTTGANAGRIVTSIVAISCLRAQSGVGPQVTSHVFGLRKAIEDGSWAHDVETEQGARWLASDEGNTWILASVDDIVHSISEGAGSNFAPLRAAKL
;
A
#
# COMPACT_ATOMS: atom_id res chain seq x y z
N MET A 1 37.24 -4.62 2.22
CA MET A 1 36.14 -3.64 2.13
C MET A 1 36.73 -2.24 2.02
N SER A 2 36.37 -1.47 0.99
CA SER A 2 36.79 -0.07 0.88
C SER A 2 36.16 0.76 2.01
N LYS A 3 36.95 1.61 2.67
CA LYS A 3 36.44 2.54 3.70
C LYS A 3 36.01 3.84 3.02
N LEU A 4 34.82 4.33 3.32
CA LEU A 4 34.37 5.65 2.86
C LEU A 4 35.15 6.75 3.59
N SER A 5 35.56 7.79 2.86
CA SER A 5 36.15 9.00 3.45
C SER A 5 35.14 9.71 4.35
N SER A 6 35.63 10.51 5.30
CA SER A 6 34.77 11.33 6.16
C SER A 6 33.94 12.34 5.36
N SER A 7 34.51 12.91 4.29
CA SER A 7 33.79 13.83 3.39
C SER A 7 32.62 13.17 2.68
N LEU A 8 32.79 11.94 2.18
CA LEU A 8 31.73 11.20 1.52
C LEU A 8 30.63 10.81 2.52
N LYS A 9 30.99 10.37 3.74
CA LYS A 9 30.02 10.11 4.80
C LYS A 9 29.21 11.36 5.16
N ALA A 10 29.87 12.52 5.26
CA ALA A 10 29.20 13.78 5.54
C ALA A 10 28.21 14.16 4.42
N LEU A 11 28.60 13.96 3.16
CA LEU A 11 27.74 14.25 2.00
C LEU A 11 26.51 13.34 1.95
N ILE A 12 26.67 12.03 2.17
CA ILE A 12 25.55 11.08 2.24
C ILE A 12 24.55 11.48 3.33
N ASN A 13 25.05 11.97 4.46
CA ASN A 13 24.24 12.37 5.60
C ASN A 13 23.85 13.85 5.61
N ALA A 14 24.02 14.56 4.49
CA ALA A 14 23.72 15.98 4.42
C ALA A 14 22.23 16.24 4.74
N PRO A 15 21.88 17.26 5.55
CA PRO A 15 20.50 17.52 5.95
C PRO A 15 19.52 17.66 4.77
N GLY A 16 19.97 18.30 3.67
CA GLY A 16 19.16 18.47 2.46
C GLY A 16 18.82 17.16 1.74
N ALA A 17 19.62 16.10 1.92
CA ALA A 17 19.37 14.78 1.35
C ALA A 17 18.31 13.98 2.13
N ARG A 18 17.97 14.40 3.36
CA ARG A 18 16.99 13.75 4.25
C ARG A 18 17.23 12.23 4.33
N PRO A 19 18.42 11.78 4.78
CA PRO A 19 18.85 10.38 4.69
C PRO A 19 18.08 9.41 5.60
N ASN A 20 17.35 9.93 6.60
CA ASN A 20 16.71 9.14 7.65
C ASN A 20 15.21 8.96 7.39
N THR A 21 14.63 7.99 8.09
CA THR A 21 13.18 7.82 8.18
C THR A 21 12.52 9.00 8.91
N VAL A 22 11.22 9.19 8.69
CA VAL A 22 10.44 10.22 9.38
C VAL A 22 10.00 9.68 10.74
N PRO A 23 10.18 10.42 11.85
CA PRO A 23 9.74 9.97 13.16
C PRO A 23 8.21 10.00 13.27
N ALA A 24 7.65 9.22 14.20
CA ALA A 24 6.22 9.28 14.49
C ALA A 24 5.85 10.60 15.20
N PRO A 25 4.88 11.37 14.69
CA PRO A 25 4.40 12.56 15.37
C PRO A 25 3.50 12.15 16.55
N ARG A 26 3.44 12.99 17.59
CA ARG A 26 2.73 12.69 18.85
C ARG A 26 1.25 12.37 18.67
N ASN A 27 0.61 12.97 17.66
CA ASN A 27 -0.81 12.81 17.39
C ASN A 27 -1.16 11.68 16.42
N ILE A 28 -0.19 10.91 15.90
CA ILE A 28 -0.49 9.92 14.85
C ILE A 28 -1.52 8.86 15.29
N ARG A 29 -1.48 8.48 16.58
CA ARG A 29 -2.45 7.52 17.15
C ARG A 29 -3.88 8.03 17.03
N SER A 30 -4.12 9.31 17.32
CA SER A 30 -5.48 9.86 17.25
C SER A 30 -5.96 10.01 15.80
N VAL A 31 -5.05 10.27 14.86
CA VAL A 31 -5.36 10.26 13.42
C VAL A 31 -5.85 8.87 12.99
N TYR A 32 -5.10 7.81 13.33
CA TYR A 32 -5.54 6.44 12.99
C TYR A 32 -6.85 6.05 13.70
N GLN A 33 -7.05 6.45 14.95
CA GLN A 33 -8.30 6.21 15.67
C GLN A 33 -9.51 6.87 14.99
N LYS A 34 -9.36 8.13 14.53
CA LYS A 34 -10.40 8.83 13.77
C LYS A 34 -10.74 8.08 12.48
N ILE A 35 -9.73 7.61 11.75
CA ILE A 35 -9.91 6.82 10.52
C ILE A 35 -10.63 5.50 10.82
N GLN A 36 -10.21 4.77 11.86
CA GLN A 36 -10.85 3.52 12.30
C GLN A 36 -12.33 3.72 12.68
N GLN A 37 -12.64 4.75 13.46
CA GLN A 37 -14.01 5.07 13.87
C GLN A 37 -14.89 5.45 12.67
N SER A 38 -14.33 6.24 11.75
CA SER A 38 -15.02 6.62 10.52
C SER A 38 -15.24 5.42 9.59
N ALA A 39 -14.28 4.50 9.49
CA ALA A 39 -14.44 3.25 8.75
C ALA A 39 -15.60 2.41 9.33
N LEU A 40 -15.61 2.22 10.66
CA LEU A 40 -16.67 1.48 11.34
C LEU A 40 -18.05 2.10 11.11
N ALA A 41 -18.17 3.42 11.22
CA ALA A 41 -19.43 4.14 11.02
C ALA A 41 -19.98 3.99 9.58
N ASN A 42 -19.12 3.67 8.61
CA ASN A 42 -19.47 3.51 7.20
C ASN A 42 -19.43 2.05 6.73
N ASN A 43 -19.38 1.08 7.65
CA ASN A 43 -19.35 -0.36 7.36
C ASN A 43 -18.14 -0.81 6.53
N VAL A 44 -17.02 -0.10 6.62
CA VAL A 44 -15.76 -0.47 5.99
C VAL A 44 -15.04 -1.50 6.87
N SER A 45 -14.55 -2.58 6.26
CA SER A 45 -13.84 -3.64 6.98
C SER A 45 -12.59 -3.13 7.72
N SER A 46 -12.20 -3.88 8.76
CA SER A 46 -10.93 -3.65 9.47
C SER A 46 -9.72 -3.71 8.54
N SER A 47 -9.74 -4.65 7.60
CA SER A 47 -8.68 -4.85 6.61
C SER A 47 -8.48 -3.62 5.71
N SER A 48 -9.56 -2.98 5.26
CA SER A 48 -9.50 -1.85 4.33
C SER A 48 -8.90 -0.59 4.95
N TRP A 49 -9.37 -0.18 6.14
CA TRP A 49 -8.81 1.03 6.78
C TRP A 49 -7.38 0.80 7.27
N LEU A 50 -7.05 -0.43 7.69
CA LEU A 50 -5.70 -0.80 8.09
C LEU A 50 -4.74 -0.77 6.89
N ALA A 51 -5.17 -1.28 5.73
CA ALA A 51 -4.38 -1.25 4.51
C ALA A 51 -4.16 0.18 3.99
N LEU A 52 -5.20 1.01 3.99
CA LEU A 52 -5.10 2.44 3.69
C LEU A 52 -4.03 3.11 4.56
N SER A 53 -4.14 2.91 5.88
CA SER A 53 -3.28 3.56 6.86
C SER A 53 -1.84 3.07 6.75
N THR A 54 -1.65 1.76 6.53
CA THR A 54 -0.33 1.14 6.33
C THR A 54 0.34 1.68 5.07
N ALA A 55 -0.38 1.70 3.93
CA ALA A 55 0.16 2.15 2.64
C ALA A 55 0.58 3.62 2.65
N ALA A 56 -0.25 4.51 3.23
CA ALA A 56 0.08 5.92 3.37
C ALA A 56 1.33 6.12 4.25
N THR A 57 1.38 5.44 5.41
CA THR A 57 2.47 5.56 6.39
C THR A 57 3.80 5.03 5.85
N MET A 58 3.76 3.91 5.12
CA MET A 58 4.95 3.35 4.45
C MET A 58 5.47 4.26 3.36
N THR A 59 4.57 4.87 2.59
CA THR A 59 4.96 5.84 1.57
C THR A 59 5.64 7.05 2.21
N MET A 60 5.17 7.50 3.37
CA MET A 60 5.83 8.55 4.13
C MET A 60 7.16 8.12 4.80
N ASN A 61 7.53 6.84 4.74
CA ASN A 61 8.75 6.27 5.33
C ASN A 61 8.84 6.55 6.85
N SER A 62 7.73 6.33 7.56
CA SER A 62 7.60 6.50 9.02
C SER A 62 7.38 5.15 9.74
N PRO A 63 8.44 4.39 10.06
CA PRO A 63 8.33 3.07 10.66
C PRO A 63 7.72 3.09 12.07
N ASP A 64 8.05 4.09 12.90
CA ASP A 64 7.51 4.17 14.26
C ASP A 64 5.99 4.42 14.26
N SER A 65 5.49 5.15 13.25
CA SER A 65 4.05 5.32 13.05
C SER A 65 3.36 4.00 12.70
N LEU A 66 4.02 3.10 11.96
CA LEU A 66 3.48 1.75 11.69
C LEU A 66 3.38 0.90 12.94
N ALA A 67 4.36 0.98 13.84
CA ALA A 67 4.30 0.28 15.11
C ALA A 67 3.09 0.75 15.95
N ILE A 68 2.84 2.07 15.98
CA ILE A 68 1.67 2.66 16.65
C ILE A 68 0.35 2.20 15.99
N LEU A 69 0.31 2.14 14.66
CA LEU A 69 -0.86 1.65 13.91
C LEU A 69 -1.18 0.19 14.27
N PHE A 70 -0.17 -0.68 14.31
CA PHE A 70 -0.36 -2.08 14.72
C PHE A 70 -0.85 -2.19 16.16
N GLN A 71 -0.24 -1.45 17.08
CA GLN A 71 -0.67 -1.44 18.48
C GLN A 71 -2.14 -1.02 18.62
N LEU A 72 -2.60 -0.05 17.82
CA LEU A 72 -3.99 0.36 17.80
C LEU A 72 -4.90 -0.74 17.23
N ALA A 73 -4.53 -1.32 16.09
CA ALA A 73 -5.33 -2.36 15.44
C ALA A 73 -5.42 -3.65 16.27
N ALA A 74 -4.35 -3.98 17.00
CA ALA A 74 -4.23 -5.22 17.76
C ALA A 74 -4.60 -5.09 19.26
N SER A 75 -4.91 -3.89 19.78
CA SER A 75 -5.01 -3.67 21.24
C SER A 75 -6.07 -4.51 21.97
N ALA A 76 -7.09 -4.99 21.25
CA ALA A 76 -8.18 -5.80 21.79
C ALA A 76 -8.31 -7.17 21.08
N GLN A 77 -7.28 -7.56 20.34
CA GLN A 77 -7.25 -8.78 19.54
C GLN A 77 -6.62 -9.94 20.32
N THR A 78 -7.05 -11.15 20.01
CA THR A 78 -6.32 -12.37 20.36
C THR A 78 -4.94 -12.37 19.69
N GLU A 79 -4.06 -13.28 20.13
CA GLU A 79 -2.75 -13.43 19.50
C GLU A 79 -2.86 -13.83 18.02
N GLU A 80 -3.82 -14.69 17.68
CA GLU A 80 -4.05 -15.15 16.30
C GLU A 80 -4.52 -14.01 15.39
N GLU A 81 -5.47 -13.21 15.87
CA GLU A 81 -5.91 -11.99 15.17
C GLU A 81 -4.78 -10.97 15.04
N SER A 82 -3.95 -10.81 16.08
CA SER A 82 -2.77 -9.93 16.04
C SER A 82 -1.75 -10.41 14.99
N VAL A 83 -1.55 -11.72 14.85
CA VAL A 83 -0.72 -12.30 13.78
C VAL A 83 -1.33 -12.01 12.41
N ALA A 84 -2.63 -12.20 12.23
CA ALA A 84 -3.31 -11.89 10.97
C ALA A 84 -3.20 -10.40 10.60
N THR A 85 -3.37 -9.50 11.58
CA THR A 85 -3.14 -8.05 11.44
C THR A 85 -1.72 -7.76 10.97
N ALA A 86 -0.71 -8.35 11.60
CA ALA A 86 0.69 -8.17 11.21
C ALA A 86 0.99 -8.72 9.81
N GLU A 87 0.43 -9.88 9.44
CA GLU A 87 0.56 -10.45 8.09
C GLU A 87 -0.08 -9.57 7.02
N LEU A 88 -1.26 -9.00 7.29
CA LEU A 88 -1.90 -8.06 6.37
C LEU A 88 -1.05 -6.79 6.18
N MET A 89 -0.54 -6.20 7.27
CA MET A 89 0.35 -5.03 7.17
C MET A 89 1.63 -5.35 6.40
N ARG A 90 2.21 -6.54 6.57
CA ARG A 90 3.37 -7.01 5.80
C ARG A 90 3.05 -7.17 4.31
N GLU A 91 1.90 -7.76 3.99
CA GLU A 91 1.45 -7.97 2.61
C GLU A 91 1.17 -6.63 1.92
N VAL A 92 0.44 -5.72 2.58
CA VAL A 92 0.21 -4.35 2.10
C VAL A 92 1.54 -3.66 1.84
N GLY A 93 2.49 -3.77 2.78
CA GLY A 93 3.79 -3.13 2.64
C GLY A 93 4.66 -3.67 1.52
N LEU A 94 4.57 -4.97 1.25
CA LEU A 94 5.19 -5.56 0.08
C LEU A 94 4.57 -5.01 -1.21
N LYS A 95 3.23 -4.95 -1.29
CA LYS A 95 2.52 -4.40 -2.46
C LYS A 95 2.81 -2.91 -2.72
N CYS A 96 3.16 -2.15 -1.69
CA CYS A 96 3.56 -0.74 -1.84
C CYS A 96 4.77 -0.54 -2.77
N ILE A 97 5.61 -1.58 -2.98
CA ILE A 97 6.79 -1.52 -3.87
C ILE A 97 6.43 -1.02 -5.27
N SER A 98 5.25 -1.40 -5.79
CA SER A 98 4.79 -0.95 -7.12
C SER A 98 4.62 0.55 -7.25
N PHE A 99 4.51 1.27 -6.14
CA PHE A 99 4.18 2.69 -6.12
C PHE A 99 5.29 3.52 -5.46
N ASN A 100 5.74 3.15 -4.26
CA ASN A 100 6.71 3.95 -3.49
C ASN A 100 8.17 3.45 -3.58
N GLY A 101 8.41 2.30 -4.22
CA GLY A 101 9.73 1.73 -4.42
C GLY A 101 10.30 0.93 -3.24
N ILE A 102 11.27 0.07 -3.57
CA ILE A 102 11.86 -0.92 -2.67
C ILE A 102 12.47 -0.33 -1.38
N PRO A 103 13.27 0.77 -1.41
CA PRO A 103 13.99 1.22 -0.21
C PRO A 103 13.09 1.59 0.97
N ARG A 104 11.95 2.24 0.73
CA ARG A 104 11.00 2.62 1.79
C ARG A 104 10.30 1.39 2.36
N THR A 105 9.91 0.46 1.49
CA THR A 105 9.38 -0.84 1.93
C THR A 105 10.39 -1.60 2.80
N ILE A 106 11.68 -1.61 2.44
CA ILE A 106 12.74 -2.24 3.26
C ILE A 106 12.80 -1.59 4.64
N ASN A 107 12.93 -0.26 4.71
CA ASN A 107 13.02 0.47 5.98
C ASN A 107 11.82 0.14 6.88
N CYS A 108 10.61 0.28 6.33
CA CYS A 108 9.39 0.10 7.09
C CYS A 108 9.17 -1.36 7.51
N LEU A 109 9.34 -2.36 6.63
CA LEU A 109 9.13 -3.77 6.99
C LEU A 109 10.16 -4.28 8.00
N ASN A 110 11.42 -3.85 7.89
CA ASN A 110 12.46 -4.23 8.84
C ASN A 110 12.16 -3.70 10.24
N ALA A 111 11.91 -2.39 10.35
CA ALA A 111 11.59 -1.76 11.63
C ALA A 111 10.26 -2.28 12.18
N PHE A 112 9.25 -2.48 11.33
CA PHE A 112 7.97 -3.05 11.72
C PHE A 112 8.14 -4.42 12.36
N LYS A 113 8.83 -5.35 11.68
CA LYS A 113 9.11 -6.69 12.23
C LYS A 113 9.83 -6.63 13.58
N ALA A 114 10.79 -5.71 13.74
CA ALA A 114 11.53 -5.52 14.98
C ALA A 114 10.66 -4.94 16.12
N SER A 115 9.60 -4.21 15.79
CA SER A 115 8.69 -3.59 16.76
C SER A 115 7.58 -4.52 17.27
N LEU A 116 7.36 -5.66 16.62
CA LEU A 116 6.27 -6.57 16.96
C LEU A 116 6.54 -7.32 18.28
N PRO A 117 5.50 -7.54 19.12
CA PRO A 117 5.62 -8.40 20.29
C PRO A 117 6.14 -9.80 19.91
N GLU A 118 6.95 -10.39 20.79
CA GLU A 118 7.59 -11.69 20.55
C GLU A 118 6.60 -12.82 20.19
N PRO A 119 5.43 -12.96 20.84
CA PRO A 119 4.45 -14.00 20.49
C PRO A 119 3.93 -13.87 19.06
N VAL A 120 3.71 -12.63 18.60
CA VAL A 120 3.28 -12.34 17.23
C VAL A 120 4.42 -12.61 16.25
N SER A 121 5.61 -12.05 16.52
CA SER A 121 6.78 -12.14 15.63
C SER A 121 7.23 -13.58 15.38
N LYS A 122 7.10 -14.47 16.38
CA LYS A 122 7.43 -15.90 16.25
C LYS A 122 6.49 -16.66 15.31
N LYS A 123 5.21 -16.27 15.25
CA LYS A 123 4.16 -16.94 14.46
C LYS A 123 4.01 -16.42 13.02
N LEU A 124 4.73 -15.36 12.69
CA LEU A 124 4.77 -14.81 11.34
C LEU A 124 5.23 -15.82 10.28
N SER A 125 4.63 -15.75 9.10
CA SER A 125 5.02 -16.50 7.91
C SER A 125 6.46 -16.21 7.49
N ARG A 126 7.21 -17.28 7.20
CA ARG A 126 8.62 -17.26 6.77
C ARG A 126 8.86 -17.91 5.41
N THR A 127 7.84 -18.52 4.82
CA THR A 127 7.95 -19.24 3.54
C THR A 127 7.61 -18.31 2.38
N PRO A 128 8.51 -18.12 1.39
CA PRO A 128 8.19 -17.36 0.19
C PRO A 128 7.07 -18.03 -0.62
N THR A 129 6.12 -17.23 -1.12
CA THR A 129 4.96 -17.73 -1.89
C THR A 129 4.87 -17.15 -3.31
N ARG A 130 5.90 -16.42 -3.76
CA ARG A 130 5.93 -15.69 -5.04
C ARG A 130 7.14 -16.04 -5.91
N ALA A 131 7.88 -17.09 -5.57
CA ALA A 131 9.02 -17.53 -6.37
C ALA A 131 8.53 -18.01 -7.75
N PRO A 132 8.93 -17.37 -8.86
CA PRO A 132 8.55 -17.82 -10.18
C PRO A 132 9.33 -19.09 -10.55
N ASP A 133 8.66 -20.03 -11.20
CA ASP A 133 9.25 -21.22 -11.79
C ASP A 133 8.55 -21.58 -13.12
N PRO A 134 9.11 -22.49 -13.95
CA PRO A 134 8.48 -22.87 -15.21
C PRO A 134 7.06 -23.43 -15.09
N ALA A 135 6.68 -24.01 -13.95
CA ALA A 135 5.36 -24.59 -13.73
C ALA A 135 4.31 -23.52 -13.38
N ASN A 136 4.71 -22.41 -12.75
CA ASN A 136 3.78 -21.36 -12.30
C ASN A 136 3.80 -20.07 -13.13
N ILE A 137 4.84 -19.81 -13.95
CA ILE A 137 5.03 -18.49 -14.59
C ILE A 137 3.85 -18.07 -15.49
N ASN A 138 3.22 -19.02 -16.18
CA ASN A 138 2.03 -18.75 -17.01
C ASN A 138 0.81 -18.37 -16.16
N GLU A 139 0.67 -19.02 -14.99
CA GLU A 139 -0.39 -18.69 -14.03
C GLU A 139 -0.20 -17.27 -13.51
N ILE A 140 1.03 -16.88 -13.15
CA ILE A 140 1.40 -15.53 -12.70
C ILE A 140 1.01 -14.49 -13.75
N GLY A 141 1.35 -14.73 -15.01
CA GLY A 141 0.98 -13.85 -16.12
C GLY A 141 -0.54 -13.71 -16.27
N ARG A 142 -1.28 -14.83 -16.20
CA ARG A 142 -2.75 -14.85 -16.31
C ARG A 142 -3.43 -14.08 -15.18
N ARG A 143 -3.03 -14.29 -13.91
CA ARG A 143 -3.62 -13.55 -12.78
C ARG A 143 -3.28 -12.06 -12.80
N GLY A 144 -2.07 -11.71 -13.25
CA GLY A 144 -1.69 -10.31 -13.47
C GLY A 144 -2.54 -9.63 -14.54
N ARG A 145 -2.75 -10.30 -15.68
CA ARG A 145 -3.62 -9.81 -16.76
C ARG A 145 -5.07 -9.68 -16.29
N ALA A 146 -5.61 -10.66 -15.57
CA ALA A 146 -6.97 -10.62 -15.04
C ALA A 146 -7.17 -9.43 -14.08
N LEU A 147 -6.20 -9.18 -13.19
CA LEU A 147 -6.25 -8.02 -12.30
C LEU A 147 -6.19 -6.69 -13.07
N TRP A 148 -5.31 -6.59 -14.07
CA TRP A 148 -5.20 -5.42 -14.94
C TRP A 148 -6.52 -5.12 -15.66
N ASP A 149 -7.13 -6.14 -16.28
CA ASP A 149 -8.38 -6.01 -17.01
C ASP A 149 -9.53 -5.61 -16.07
N SER A 150 -9.60 -6.19 -14.87
CA SER A 150 -10.58 -5.82 -13.85
C SER A 150 -10.47 -4.34 -13.41
N ILE A 151 -9.27 -3.77 -13.40
CA ILE A 151 -9.04 -2.37 -13.00
C ILE A 151 -9.29 -1.40 -14.18
N TYR A 152 -8.84 -1.75 -15.38
CA TYR A 152 -8.75 -0.77 -16.48
C TYR A 152 -9.82 -0.89 -17.55
N ARG A 153 -10.69 -1.91 -17.53
CA ARG A 153 -11.75 -2.04 -18.55
C ARG A 153 -12.63 -0.79 -18.74
N PRO A 154 -13.06 -0.46 -19.97
CA PRO A 154 -12.74 -1.11 -21.25
C PRO A 154 -11.46 -0.53 -21.91
N PHE A 155 -10.58 0.11 -21.15
CA PHE A 155 -9.39 0.80 -21.66
C PHE A 155 -8.08 0.04 -21.42
N GLU A 156 -8.15 -1.18 -20.91
CA GLU A 156 -7.02 -2.02 -20.52
C GLU A 156 -6.01 -2.24 -21.66
N THR A 157 -6.50 -2.54 -22.87
CA THR A 157 -5.65 -2.74 -24.05
C THR A 157 -5.12 -1.40 -24.57
N LYS A 158 -5.96 -0.36 -24.58
CA LYS A 158 -5.55 0.98 -25.01
C LYS A 158 -4.45 1.54 -24.11
N LEU A 159 -4.53 1.31 -22.81
CA LEU A 159 -3.53 1.73 -21.83
C LEU A 159 -2.22 0.98 -22.02
N ILE A 160 -2.25 -0.34 -22.24
CA ILE A 160 -1.07 -1.13 -22.59
C ILE A 160 -0.38 -0.55 -23.83
N ASN A 161 -1.12 -0.30 -24.91
CA ASN A 161 -0.57 0.24 -26.14
C ASN A 161 0.07 1.62 -25.94
N ARG A 162 -0.56 2.49 -25.14
CA ARG A 162 0.00 3.81 -24.80
C ARG A 162 1.29 3.72 -23.98
N LEU A 163 1.38 2.76 -23.08
CA LEU A 163 2.61 2.51 -22.32
C LEU A 163 3.72 1.97 -23.23
N ALA A 164 3.38 1.03 -24.13
CA ALA A 164 4.32 0.48 -25.11
C ALA A 164 4.89 1.54 -26.07
N ASP A 165 4.04 2.49 -26.48
CA ASP A 165 4.43 3.63 -27.32
C ASP A 165 5.47 4.53 -26.63
N SER A 166 5.39 4.67 -25.30
CA SER A 166 6.39 5.41 -24.52
C SER A 166 7.68 4.60 -24.33
N HIS A 167 7.57 3.29 -24.09
CA HIS A 167 8.68 2.34 -24.08
C HIS A 167 8.15 0.89 -24.18
N PRO A 168 8.67 0.05 -25.09
CA PRO A 168 8.10 -1.30 -25.33
C PRO A 168 8.14 -2.21 -24.10
N ASP A 169 9.19 -2.13 -23.27
CA ASP A 169 9.29 -2.95 -22.05
C ASP A 169 8.47 -2.44 -20.86
N LEU A 170 7.92 -1.22 -20.93
CA LEU A 170 7.17 -0.63 -19.82
C LEU A 170 5.92 -1.46 -19.44
N PRO A 171 5.00 -1.78 -20.37
CA PRO A 171 3.87 -2.65 -20.04
C PRO A 171 4.31 -4.07 -19.70
N VAL A 172 5.44 -4.56 -20.22
CA VAL A 172 5.98 -5.89 -19.88
C VAL A 172 6.31 -5.96 -18.39
N HIS A 173 7.08 -5.01 -17.88
CA HIS A 173 7.42 -4.96 -16.45
C HIS A 173 6.22 -4.68 -15.56
N ILE A 174 5.33 -3.77 -15.97
CA ILE A 174 4.09 -3.48 -15.22
C ILE A 174 3.24 -4.75 -15.09
N LEU A 175 2.97 -5.45 -16.19
CA LEU A 175 2.12 -6.64 -16.14
C LEU A 175 2.79 -7.82 -15.44
N SER A 176 4.01 -8.19 -15.85
CA SER A 176 4.64 -9.42 -15.34
C SER A 176 5.20 -9.26 -13.93
N SER A 177 5.88 -8.15 -13.65
CA SER A 177 6.57 -7.95 -12.36
C SER A 177 5.67 -7.31 -11.31
N HIS A 178 4.80 -6.37 -11.69
CA HIS A 178 3.95 -5.68 -10.73
C HIS A 178 2.57 -6.32 -10.60
N TYR A 179 1.78 -6.40 -11.66
CA TYR A 179 0.41 -6.92 -11.56
C TYR A 179 0.38 -8.43 -11.31
N GLY A 180 1.21 -9.19 -12.03
CA GLY A 180 1.35 -10.64 -11.89
C GLY A 180 2.08 -11.00 -10.60
N ALA A 181 3.39 -10.79 -10.54
CA ALA A 181 4.20 -11.32 -9.44
C ALA A 181 3.90 -10.69 -8.08
N LEU A 182 3.51 -9.42 -8.02
CA LEU A 182 3.43 -8.65 -6.76
C LEU A 182 1.99 -8.35 -6.31
N LEU A 183 1.22 -7.61 -7.10
CA LEU A 183 -0.09 -7.05 -6.72
C LEU A 183 -1.20 -8.10 -6.70
N SER A 184 -1.19 -9.08 -7.61
CA SER A 184 -2.13 -10.20 -7.52
C SER A 184 -1.72 -11.15 -6.39
N ASP A 185 -2.72 -11.67 -5.68
CA ASP A 185 -2.50 -12.63 -4.62
C ASP A 185 -2.04 -13.99 -5.19
N PRO A 186 -1.09 -14.70 -4.57
CA PRO A 186 -0.65 -16.01 -5.04
C PRO A 186 -1.75 -17.06 -4.94
N ALA A 187 -1.88 -17.86 -6.00
CA ALA A 187 -2.79 -18.99 -6.00
C ALA A 187 -2.40 -20.03 -4.93
N GLY A 188 -3.39 -20.60 -4.26
CA GLY A 188 -3.18 -21.70 -3.29
C GLY A 188 -2.36 -21.33 -2.06
N ARG A 189 -2.25 -20.03 -1.72
CA ARG A 189 -1.52 -19.57 -0.53
C ARG A 189 -2.08 -20.21 0.75
N THR A 190 -1.20 -20.77 1.58
CA THR A 190 -1.52 -21.39 2.87
C THR A 190 -1.03 -20.61 4.09
N THR A 191 -0.27 -19.54 3.88
CA THR A 191 0.37 -18.74 4.95
C THR A 191 0.49 -17.27 4.55
N GLY A 192 0.54 -16.37 5.53
CA GLY A 192 0.49 -14.92 5.31
C GLY A 192 -0.94 -14.42 5.07
N ALA A 193 -1.09 -13.25 4.47
CA ALA A 193 -2.40 -12.64 4.19
C ALA A 193 -2.61 -12.46 2.68
N ASN A 194 -3.85 -12.53 2.20
CA ASN A 194 -4.22 -12.01 0.88
C ASN A 194 -4.81 -10.62 1.06
N ALA A 195 -4.47 -9.69 0.17
CA ALA A 195 -5.12 -8.38 0.22
C ALA A 195 -6.50 -8.45 -0.43
N GLY A 196 -6.65 -9.19 -1.52
CA GLY A 196 -7.87 -9.17 -2.32
C GLY A 196 -7.96 -7.95 -3.24
N ARG A 197 -9.09 -7.83 -3.92
CA ARG A 197 -9.30 -6.90 -5.04
C ARG A 197 -9.54 -5.45 -4.60
N ILE A 198 -10.37 -5.22 -3.59
CA ILE A 198 -10.69 -3.92 -2.99
C ILE A 198 -9.47 -3.38 -2.27
N VAL A 199 -8.87 -4.19 -1.38
CA VAL A 199 -7.71 -3.74 -0.61
C VAL A 199 -6.52 -3.43 -1.52
N THR A 200 -6.27 -4.22 -2.57
CA THR A 200 -5.21 -3.89 -3.54
C THR A 200 -5.46 -2.55 -4.24
N SER A 201 -6.71 -2.22 -4.56
CA SER A 201 -7.08 -0.89 -5.07
C SER A 201 -6.84 0.22 -4.03
N ILE A 202 -7.23 0.00 -2.76
CA ILE A 202 -6.99 0.95 -1.67
C ILE A 202 -5.49 1.20 -1.48
N VAL A 203 -4.66 0.14 -1.45
CA VAL A 203 -3.19 0.28 -1.34
C VAL A 203 -2.63 1.15 -2.46
N ALA A 204 -3.08 0.94 -3.70
CA ALA A 204 -2.66 1.75 -4.83
C ALA A 204 -3.05 3.22 -4.67
N ILE A 205 -4.33 3.50 -4.38
CA ILE A 205 -4.83 4.87 -4.18
C ILE A 205 -4.06 5.55 -3.05
N SER A 206 -3.89 4.88 -1.91
CA SER A 206 -3.21 5.43 -0.74
C SER A 206 -1.73 5.70 -0.98
N CYS A 207 -1.00 4.79 -1.63
CA CYS A 207 0.40 5.04 -1.97
C CYS A 207 0.53 6.21 -2.95
N LEU A 208 -0.24 6.22 -4.03
CA LEU A 208 -0.15 7.23 -5.08
C LEU A 208 -0.58 8.62 -4.56
N ARG A 209 -1.61 8.68 -3.71
CA ARG A 209 -2.03 9.93 -3.07
C ARG A 209 -0.96 10.43 -2.09
N ALA A 210 -0.39 9.57 -1.25
CA ALA A 210 0.67 9.94 -0.33
C ALA A 210 1.98 10.34 -1.03
N GLN A 211 2.28 9.74 -2.18
CA GLN A 211 3.45 10.07 -3.00
C GLN A 211 3.36 11.46 -3.65
N SER A 212 2.15 11.94 -3.94
CA SER A 212 1.88 13.16 -4.72
C SER A 212 2.50 13.15 -6.13
N GLY A 213 2.19 14.16 -6.97
CA GLY A 213 2.73 14.27 -8.33
C GLY A 213 2.23 13.27 -9.38
N VAL A 214 1.31 12.37 -9.02
CA VAL A 214 0.80 11.26 -9.87
C VAL A 214 -0.73 11.24 -9.96
N GLY A 215 -1.34 12.43 -10.08
CA GLY A 215 -2.80 12.62 -10.13
C GLY A 215 -3.53 11.71 -11.13
N PRO A 216 -3.09 11.57 -12.40
CA PRO A 216 -3.73 10.68 -13.37
C PRO A 216 -3.77 9.20 -12.92
N GLN A 217 -2.74 8.74 -12.22
CA GLN A 217 -2.69 7.38 -11.69
C GLN A 217 -3.67 7.23 -10.52
N VAL A 218 -3.75 8.20 -9.60
CA VAL A 218 -4.76 8.20 -8.52
C VAL A 218 -6.16 8.10 -9.10
N THR A 219 -6.50 8.95 -10.09
CA THR A 219 -7.79 8.92 -10.79
C THR A 219 -8.07 7.55 -11.40
N SER A 220 -7.07 6.95 -12.06
CA SER A 220 -7.24 5.64 -12.69
C SER A 220 -7.52 4.53 -11.68
N HIS A 221 -6.87 4.54 -10.51
CA HIS A 221 -7.11 3.55 -9.46
C HIS A 221 -8.41 3.78 -8.69
N VAL A 222 -8.89 5.03 -8.57
CA VAL A 222 -10.24 5.33 -8.05
C VAL A 222 -11.30 4.72 -8.96
N PHE A 223 -11.23 4.95 -10.27
CA PHE A 223 -12.13 4.26 -11.22
C PHE A 223 -11.97 2.74 -11.14
N GLY A 224 -10.75 2.24 -10.98
CA GLY A 224 -10.48 0.82 -10.79
C GLY A 224 -11.17 0.22 -9.57
N LEU A 225 -11.23 0.95 -8.44
CA LEU A 225 -11.96 0.53 -7.25
C LEU A 225 -13.46 0.43 -7.53
N ARG A 226 -14.03 1.45 -8.19
CA ARG A 226 -15.47 1.50 -8.51
C ARG A 226 -15.90 0.33 -9.41
N LYS A 227 -15.08 0.01 -10.41
CA LYS A 227 -15.30 -1.12 -11.31
C LYS A 227 -15.30 -2.47 -10.59
N ALA A 228 -14.63 -2.60 -9.45
CA ALA A 228 -14.68 -3.85 -8.70
C ALA A 228 -16.12 -4.20 -8.29
N ILE A 229 -16.97 -3.18 -8.06
CA ILE A 229 -18.38 -3.36 -7.73
C ILE A 229 -19.21 -3.76 -8.96
N GLU A 230 -18.92 -3.15 -10.10
CA GLU A 230 -19.63 -3.38 -11.35
C GLU A 230 -19.45 -4.81 -11.91
N ASP A 231 -18.26 -5.42 -11.78
CA ASP A 231 -18.02 -6.81 -12.21
C ASP A 231 -18.23 -7.85 -11.11
N GLY A 232 -18.56 -7.44 -9.89
CA GLY A 232 -18.69 -8.35 -8.76
C GLY A 232 -17.37 -8.96 -8.26
N SER A 233 -16.21 -8.51 -8.77
CA SER A 233 -14.90 -9.06 -8.36
C SER A 233 -14.57 -8.78 -6.89
N TRP A 234 -15.31 -7.87 -6.25
CA TRP A 234 -15.26 -7.61 -4.81
C TRP A 234 -15.86 -8.73 -3.94
N ALA A 235 -16.76 -9.56 -4.47
CA ALA A 235 -17.62 -10.44 -3.67
C ALA A 235 -16.86 -11.57 -2.93
N HIS A 236 -15.62 -11.84 -3.33
CA HIS A 236 -14.75 -12.84 -2.71
C HIS A 236 -13.67 -12.22 -1.82
N ASP A 237 -13.84 -10.94 -1.46
CA ASP A 237 -12.88 -10.16 -0.70
C ASP A 237 -13.32 -9.97 0.77
N VAL A 238 -12.76 -8.97 1.45
CA VAL A 238 -12.97 -8.67 2.88
C VAL A 238 -14.21 -7.82 3.20
N GLU A 239 -14.86 -7.25 2.19
CA GLU A 239 -15.96 -6.29 2.39
C GLU A 239 -17.34 -6.93 2.35
N THR A 240 -18.27 -6.35 3.12
CA THR A 240 -19.71 -6.56 2.91
C THR A 240 -20.18 -5.81 1.68
N GLU A 241 -21.33 -6.17 1.10
CA GLU A 241 -21.89 -5.43 -0.05
C GLU A 241 -22.06 -3.94 0.26
N GLN A 242 -22.54 -3.62 1.47
CA GLN A 242 -22.74 -2.24 1.90
C GLN A 242 -21.41 -1.48 1.97
N GLY A 243 -20.39 -2.05 2.61
CA GLY A 243 -19.05 -1.45 2.70
C GLY A 243 -18.40 -1.28 1.33
N ALA A 244 -18.49 -2.30 0.48
CA ALA A 244 -17.95 -2.28 -0.87
C ALA A 244 -18.60 -1.19 -1.74
N ARG A 245 -19.94 -1.08 -1.73
CA ARG A 245 -20.68 -0.03 -2.45
C ARG A 245 -20.33 1.36 -1.94
N TRP A 246 -20.20 1.53 -0.62
CA TRP A 246 -19.81 2.81 -0.05
C TRP A 246 -18.38 3.21 -0.43
N LEU A 247 -17.41 2.29 -0.35
CA LEU A 247 -16.03 2.54 -0.79
C LEU A 247 -15.92 2.93 -2.28
N ALA A 248 -16.87 2.48 -3.10
CA ALA A 248 -16.98 2.81 -4.52
C ALA A 248 -17.84 4.06 -4.82
N SER A 249 -18.38 4.73 -3.81
CA SER A 249 -19.09 5.99 -3.97
C SER A 249 -18.13 7.18 -3.96
N ASP A 250 -18.63 8.35 -4.34
CA ASP A 250 -17.85 9.59 -4.27
C ASP A 250 -17.49 9.93 -2.81
N GLU A 251 -18.38 9.65 -1.85
CA GLU A 251 -18.14 9.81 -0.41
C GLU A 251 -17.03 8.87 0.07
N GLY A 252 -17.07 7.59 -0.28
CA GLY A 252 -16.03 6.63 0.11
C GLY A 252 -14.68 6.94 -0.52
N ASN A 253 -14.65 7.32 -1.81
CA ASN A 253 -13.41 7.75 -2.47
C ASN A 253 -12.86 9.05 -1.87
N THR A 254 -13.73 10.01 -1.52
CA THR A 254 -13.33 11.22 -0.81
C THR A 254 -12.75 10.89 0.56
N TRP A 255 -13.37 9.97 1.30
CA TRP A 255 -12.88 9.50 2.58
C TRP A 255 -11.50 8.84 2.48
N ILE A 256 -11.26 8.00 1.46
CA ILE A 256 -9.94 7.39 1.24
C ILE A 256 -8.88 8.48 1.06
N LEU A 257 -9.12 9.44 0.17
CA LEU A 257 -8.16 10.50 -0.15
C LEU A 257 -7.91 11.42 1.06
N ALA A 258 -8.97 11.85 1.75
CA ALA A 258 -8.86 12.71 2.93
C ALA A 258 -8.15 12.00 4.09
N SER A 259 -8.39 10.70 4.29
CA SER A 259 -7.70 9.91 5.32
C SER A 259 -6.20 9.81 5.04
N VAL A 260 -5.82 9.65 3.77
CA VAL A 260 -4.40 9.67 3.36
C VAL A 260 -3.80 11.05 3.60
N ASP A 261 -4.52 12.12 3.26
CA ASP A 261 -4.05 13.48 3.49
C ASP A 261 -3.87 13.79 4.99
N ASP A 262 -4.78 13.34 5.86
CA ASP A 262 -4.66 13.48 7.32
C ASP A 262 -3.39 12.77 7.85
N ILE A 263 -3.08 11.57 7.36
CA ILE A 263 -1.86 10.82 7.71
C ILE A 263 -0.61 11.56 7.22
N VAL A 264 -0.59 11.97 5.95
CA VAL A 264 0.54 12.69 5.34
C VAL A 264 0.78 14.01 6.09
N HIS A 265 -0.28 14.77 6.36
CA HIS A 265 -0.20 16.04 7.07
C HIS A 265 0.37 15.85 8.48
N SER A 266 -0.10 14.85 9.23
CA SER A 266 0.41 14.55 10.56
C SER A 266 1.89 14.14 10.53
N ILE A 267 2.27 13.16 9.69
CA ILE A 267 3.66 12.65 9.62
C ILE A 267 4.64 13.71 9.12
N SER A 268 4.21 14.55 8.17
CA SER A 268 5.05 15.62 7.64
C SER A 268 5.05 16.90 8.47
N GLU A 269 4.27 16.96 9.55
CA GLU A 269 4.03 18.17 10.34
C GLU A 269 3.61 19.36 9.46
N GLY A 270 2.77 19.09 8.45
CA GLY A 270 2.28 20.08 7.50
C GLY A 270 3.18 20.37 6.29
N ALA A 271 4.39 19.80 6.21
CA ALA A 271 5.30 20.01 5.08
C ALA A 271 4.87 19.30 3.77
N GLY A 272 3.88 18.41 3.85
CA GLY A 272 3.40 17.60 2.73
C GLY A 272 4.28 16.38 2.45
N SER A 273 4.04 15.73 1.31
CA SER A 273 4.77 14.51 0.94
C SER A 273 6.28 14.76 0.84
N ASN A 274 7.07 13.78 1.32
CA ASN A 274 8.52 13.80 1.16
C ASN A 274 9.00 13.22 -0.18
N PHE A 275 8.09 12.90 -1.12
CA PHE A 275 8.39 12.57 -2.51
C PHE A 275 8.44 13.82 -3.38
N ALA A 276 7.29 14.50 -3.52
CA ALA A 276 7.20 15.79 -4.19
C ALA A 276 6.64 16.82 -3.18
N PRO A 277 7.51 17.63 -2.55
CA PRO A 277 7.08 18.65 -1.61
C PRO A 277 6.20 19.67 -2.32
N LEU A 278 5.24 20.24 -1.58
CA LEU A 278 4.32 21.26 -2.08
C LEU A 278 5.12 22.41 -2.71
N ARG A 279 5.05 22.54 -4.04
CA ARG A 279 5.28 23.84 -4.67
C ARG A 279 4.01 24.65 -4.43
N ALA A 280 4.14 25.87 -3.91
CA ALA A 280 3.01 26.80 -3.83
C ALA A 280 2.31 26.81 -5.19
N ALA A 281 1.06 26.34 -5.22
CA ALA A 281 0.27 26.38 -6.45
C ALA A 281 0.16 27.86 -6.83
N LYS A 282 0.57 28.20 -8.07
CA LYS A 282 0.10 29.44 -8.69
C LYS A 282 -1.38 29.20 -9.00
N LEU A 283 -2.23 29.52 -8.03
CA LEU A 283 -3.64 29.76 -8.28
C LEU A 283 -3.77 31.04 -9.11
#